data_AF-A0A534RQJ6-F1
#
_entry.id   AF-A0A534RQJ6-F1
#
_cell.length_a   1.000
_cell.length_b   1.000
_cell.length_c   1.000
_cell.angle_alpha   90.00
_cell.angle_beta   90.00
_cell.angle_gamma   90.00
#
_symmetry.space_group_name_H-M   'P 1'
#
loop_
_entity.id
_entity.type
_entity.pdbx_description
1 polymer ?
#
loop_
_entity_poly.entity_id
_entity_poly.type
_entity_poly.pdbx_seq_one_letter_code
_entity_poly.pdbx_strand_id
1 'polypeptide(L)' 'MERKATSPVFAVTCAKCHVTLLTTPRITDPELQGMEKHLRQRHPDVRLSGVPALGEVLDHYRVTPSQQ' A
#
# COMPACT_ATOMS: atom_id res chain seq x y z
N MET A 1 19.39 2.43 28.33
CA MET A 1 19.33 3.09 27.01
C MET A 1 18.29 2.35 26.18
N GLU A 2 17.06 2.85 26.17
CA GLU A 2 15.96 2.26 25.42
C GLU A 2 16.15 2.67 23.96
N ARG A 3 16.54 1.73 23.10
CA ARG A 3 16.44 1.95 21.66
C ARG A 3 14.95 2.10 21.37
N LYS A 4 14.47 3.35 21.30
CA LYS A 4 13.19 3.67 20.65
C LYS A 4 13.30 3.09 19.25
N ALA A 5 12.75 1.89 19.07
CA ALA A 5 12.67 1.26 17.78
C ALA A 5 11.71 2.09 16.95
N THR A 6 12.23 3.10 16.26
CA THR A 6 11.51 3.79 15.19
C THR A 6 11.22 2.70 14.18
N SER A 7 10.01 2.15 14.23
CA SER A 7 9.61 1.10 13.30
C SER A 7 9.75 1.70 11.90
N PRO A 8 10.45 1.04 10.97
CA PRO A 8 10.61 1.58 9.63
C PRO A 8 9.22 1.77 9.04
N VAL A 9 8.89 3.02 8.71
CA VAL A 9 7.63 3.34 8.06
C VAL A 9 7.83 3.07 6.57
N PHE A 10 6.83 2.44 5.96
CA PHE A 10 6.85 2.15 4.53
C PHE A 10 5.83 3.05 3.84
N ALA A 11 6.30 3.78 2.82
CA ALA A 11 5.44 4.52 1.93
C ALA A 11 4.92 3.58 0.85
N VAL A 12 3.58 3.51 0.72
CA VAL A 12 2.89 2.69 -0.26
C VAL A 12 2.38 3.61 -1.36
N THR A 13 3.02 3.55 -2.52
CA THR A 13 2.77 4.42 -3.66
C THR A 13 2.15 3.63 -4.80
N CYS A 14 1.05 4.12 -5.38
CA CYS A 14 0.43 3.45 -6.51
C CYS A 14 1.37 3.46 -7.72
N ALA A 15 1.69 2.31 -8.30
CA ALA A 15 2.60 2.22 -9.43
C ALA A 15 2.04 2.84 -10.72
N LYS A 16 0.72 3.08 -10.78
CA LYS A 16 0.04 3.63 -11.97
C LYS A 16 -0.08 5.16 -11.94
N CYS A 17 -0.55 5.73 -10.83
CA CYS A 17 -0.70 7.19 -10.70
C CYS A 17 0.41 7.86 -9.88
N HIS A 18 1.34 7.08 -9.33
CA HIS A 18 2.47 7.56 -8.52
C HIS A 18 2.04 8.33 -7.24
N VAL A 19 0.78 8.21 -6.84
CA VAL A 19 0.26 8.81 -5.61
C VAL A 19 0.62 7.91 -4.42
N THR A 20 1.25 8.49 -3.41
CA THR A 20 1.43 7.83 -2.11
C THR A 20 0.08 7.78 -1.41
N LEU A 21 -0.45 6.57 -1.24
CA LEU A 21 -1.77 6.38 -0.66
C LEU A 21 -1.72 6.41 0.86
N LEU A 22 -0.70 5.76 1.44
CA LEU A 22 -0.52 5.67 2.87
C LEU A 22 0.95 5.41 3.23
N THR A 23 1.30 5.82 4.44
CA THR A 23 2.58 5.54 5.08
C THR A 23 2.29 4.75 6.35
N THR A 24 2.68 3.46 6.37
CA THR A 24 2.40 2.58 7.50
C THR A 24 3.61 1.73 7.84
N PRO A 25 3.87 1.43 9.13
CA PRO A 25 4.85 0.41 9.49
C PRO A 25 4.42 -1.00 9.08
N ARG A 26 3.12 -1.26 8.92
CA ARG A 26 2.59 -2.56 8.50
C ARG A 26 1.24 -2.39 7.79
N ILE A 27 1.09 -3.04 6.64
CA ILE A 27 -0.18 -3.07 5.92
C ILE A 27 -1.12 -4.06 6.64
N THR A 28 -2.25 -3.55 7.11
CA THR A 28 -3.33 -4.36 7.69
C THR A 28 -4.54 -4.41 6.75
N ASP A 29 -5.55 -5.20 7.08
CA ASP A 29 -6.77 -5.36 6.31
C ASP A 29 -7.47 -4.02 5.93
N PRO A 30 -7.65 -3.04 6.83
CA PRO A 30 -8.21 -1.74 6.46
C PRO A 30 -7.34 -0.96 5.46
N GLU A 31 -6.02 -1.00 5.59
CA GLU A 31 -5.12 -0.37 4.62
C GLU A 31 -5.23 -1.06 3.25
N LEU A 32 -5.35 -2.38 3.23
CA LEU A 32 -5.54 -3.17 2.01
C LEU A 32 -6.86 -2.79 1.31
N GLN A 33 -7.97 -2.72 2.05
CA GLN A 33 -9.25 -2.27 1.51
C GLN A 33 -9.18 -0.85 0.94
N GLY A 34 -8.41 0.04 1.58
CA GLY A 34 -8.12 1.38 1.06
C GLY A 34 -7.38 1.36 -0.27
N MET A 35 -6.37 0.49 -0.39
CA MET A 35 -5.60 0.26 -1.62
C MET A 35 -6.48 -0.30 -2.74
N GLU A 36 -7.27 -1.34 -2.46
CA GLU A 36 -8.21 -1.91 -3.41
C GLU A 36 -9.23 -0.88 -3.93
N LYS A 37 -9.81 -0.11 -3.01
CA LYS A 37 -10.76 0.96 -3.36
C LYS A 37 -10.11 2.00 -4.26
N HIS A 38 -8.86 2.39 -3.97
CA HIS A 38 -8.12 3.31 -4.82
C HIS A 38 -7.93 2.74 -6.23
N LEU A 39 -7.52 1.48 -6.37
CA LEU A 39 -7.37 0.83 -7.67
C LEU A 39 -8.70 0.82 -8.44
N ARG A 40 -9.80 0.40 -7.81
CA ARG A 40 -11.13 0.37 -8.45
C ARG A 40 -11.63 1.75 -8.87
N GLN A 41 -11.31 2.80 -8.11
CA GLN A 41 -11.77 4.17 -8.41
C GLN A 41 -10.90 4.92 -9.40
N ARG A 42 -9.57 4.81 -9.27
CA ARG A 42 -8.59 5.56 -10.08
C ARG A 42 -8.13 4.79 -11.32
N HIS A 43 -8.20 3.47 -11.28
CA HIS A 43 -7.70 2.59 -12.32
C HIS A 43 -8.74 1.49 -12.63
N PRO A 44 -9.89 1.83 -13.23
CA PRO A 44 -10.93 0.85 -13.58
C PRO A 44 -10.44 -0.23 -14.56
N ASP A 45 -9.32 0.01 -15.24
CA ASP A 45 -8.61 -0.95 -16.09
C ASP A 45 -7.93 -2.09 -15.30
N VAL A 46 -7.66 -1.88 -14.00
CA VAL A 46 -7.11 -2.92 -13.13
C VAL A 46 -8.20 -3.91 -12.77
N ARG A 47 -8.11 -5.09 -13.36
CA ARG A 47 -9.04 -6.18 -13.10
C ARG A 47 -8.59 -6.96 -11.86
N LEU A 48 -8.97 -6.46 -10.68
CA LEU A 48 -8.83 -7.19 -9.43
C LEU A 48 -9.85 -8.33 -9.37
N SER A 49 -9.46 -9.42 -8.71
CA SER A 49 -10.37 -10.49 -8.32
C SER A 49 -11.46 -9.95 -7.36
N GLY A 50 -12.55 -10.72 -7.22
CA GLY A 50 -13.66 -10.32 -6.34
C GLY A 50 -13.22 -10.08 -4.89
N VAL A 51 -12.31 -10.95 -4.41
CA VAL A 51 -11.56 -10.82 -3.16
C VAL A 51 -10.07 -10.96 -3.54
N PRO A 52 -9.37 -9.85 -3.84
CA PRO A 52 -7.99 -9.90 -4.27
C PRO A 52 -7.09 -10.28 -3.08
N ALA A 53 -6.11 -11.14 -3.34
CA ALA A 53 -5.11 -11.46 -2.33
C ALA A 53 -4.17 -10.27 -2.12
N LEU A 54 -3.53 -10.20 -0.94
CA LEU A 54 -2.53 -9.16 -0.64
C LEU A 54 -1.47 -9.02 -1.74
N GLY A 55 -0.98 -10.15 -2.28
CA GLY A 55 0.00 -10.15 -3.37
C GLY A 55 -0.51 -9.51 -4.66
N GLU A 56 -1.78 -9.70 -5.01
CA GLU A 56 -2.41 -9.13 -6.20
C GLU A 56 -2.56 -7.60 -6.06
N VAL A 57 -2.96 -7.13 -4.87
CA VAL A 57 -3.03 -5.69 -4.61
C VAL A 57 -1.62 -5.10 -4.64
N LEU A 58 -0.66 -5.71 -3.93
CA LEU A 58 0.71 -5.22 -3.85
C LEU A 58 1.46 -5.19 -5.18
N ASP A 59 1.11 -6.03 -6.16
CA ASP A 59 1.66 -5.97 -7.52
C ASP A 59 1.48 -4.59 -8.17
N HIS A 60 0.41 -3.88 -7.80
CA HIS A 60 0.10 -2.55 -8.34
C HIS A 60 0.61 -1.40 -7.46
N TYR A 61 1.31 -1.70 -6.37
CA TYR A 61 1.87 -0.71 -5.45
C TYR A 61 3.37 -0.89 -5.27
N ARG A 62 4.07 0.24 -5.25
CA ARG A 62 5.47 0.30 -4.87
C ARG A 62 5.58 0.61 -3.39
N VAL A 63 6.19 -0.30 -2.64
CA VAL A 63 6.49 -0.12 -1.23
C VAL A 63 7.95 0.32 -1.10
N THR A 64 8.15 1.55 -0.62
CA THR A 64 9.51 2.09 -0.39
C THR A 64 9.70 2.39 1.10
N PRO A 65 10.84 2.01 1.71
CA PRO A 65 11.14 2.44 3.07
C PRO A 65 11.27 3.96 3.08
N SER A 66 10.49 4.64 3.93
CA SER A 66 10.76 6.04 4.23
C SER A 66 11.92 6.06 5.22
N GLN A 67 13.11 6.38 4.74
CA GLN A 67 14.22 6.68 5.64
C GLN A 67 13.86 7.94 6.42
N GLN A 68 13.47 7.77 7.68
CA GLN A 68 13.45 8.83 8.69
C GLN A 68 14.72 8.75 9.52
#